data_AF-A0A962DYD4-F1
#
_entry.id   AF-A0A962DYD4-F1
#
_cell.length_a   1.000
_cell.length_b   1.000
_cell.length_c   1.000
_cell.angle_alpha   90.00
_cell.angle_beta   90.00
_cell.angle_gamma   90.00
#
_symmetry.space_group_name_H-M   'P 1'
#
loop_
_entity.id
_entity.type
_entity.pdbx_description
1 polymer ?
#
loop_
_entity_poly.entity_id
_entity_poly.type
_entity_poly.pdbx_seq_one_letter_code
_entity_poly.pdbx_strand_id
1 'polypeptide(L)'
;MDVLKFAIRKLLGGIPLILGVTFIAFLLMVYFGPDLTYEKLGKNPTPEEIAEIRHQLGYDQPFLTRYGTYLKQLVTLDFGYADIRDLKVSDILKETMPVSLHLIIPGFILGNVIAVILALIAAYHRSSWVDKLIMTGSVIGMSISFLIVIIVFQLIFSSSYGLGWFPVRGWE
;
A
#
# COMPACT_ATOMS: atom_id res chain seq x y z
N MET A 1 -1.23 -25.98 20.31
CA MET A 1 0.20 -25.90 19.92
C MET A 1 0.39 -25.84 18.41
N ASP A 2 -0.47 -26.47 17.59
CA ASP A 2 -0.33 -26.49 16.13
C ASP A 2 -0.49 -25.13 15.45
N VAL A 3 -1.42 -24.30 15.95
CA VAL A 3 -1.63 -22.94 15.41
C VAL A 3 -0.40 -22.07 15.60
N LEU A 4 0.27 -22.15 16.76
CA LEU A 4 1.50 -21.40 17.04
C LEU A 4 2.67 -21.90 16.16
N LYS A 5 2.81 -23.22 16.02
CA LYS A 5 3.84 -23.83 15.16
C LYS A 5 3.61 -23.47 13.68
N PHE A 6 2.36 -23.43 13.23
CA PHE A 6 1.98 -22.98 11.90
C PHE A 6 2.26 -21.50 11.69
N ALA A 7 1.88 -20.64 12.64
CA ALA A 7 2.13 -19.19 12.59
C ALA A 7 3.64 -18.89 12.51
N ILE A 8 4.46 -19.53 13.36
CA ILE A 8 5.92 -19.36 13.34
C ILE A 8 6.50 -19.83 12.00
N ARG A 9 6.09 -21.00 11.49
CA ARG A 9 6.57 -21.50 10.20
C ARG A 9 6.23 -20.53 9.06
N LYS A 10 5.03 -19.95 9.08
CA LYS A 10 4.57 -18.98 8.07
C LYS A 10 5.32 -17.66 8.17
N LEU A 11 5.57 -17.16 9.39
CA LEU A 11 6.38 -15.96 9.62
C LEU A 11 7.82 -16.16 9.14
N LEU A 12 8.44 -17.29 9.51
CA LEU A 12 9.79 -17.63 9.04
C LEU A 12 9.85 -17.79 7.52
N GLY A 13 8.84 -18.40 6.91
CA GLY A 13 8.71 -18.49 5.46
C GLY A 13 8.50 -17.14 4.76
N GLY A 14 8.00 -16.14 5.49
CA GLY A 14 7.85 -14.77 5.00
C GLY A 14 9.16 -13.97 4.97
N ILE A 15 10.15 -14.33 5.80
CA ILE A 15 11.42 -13.60 5.87
C ILE A 15 12.16 -13.58 4.52
N PRO A 16 12.36 -14.73 3.82
CA PRO A 16 12.98 -14.73 2.48
C PRO A 16 12.20 -13.89 1.47
N LEU A 17 10.87 -13.88 1.56
CA LEU A 17 10.01 -13.09 0.68
C LEU A 17 10.23 -11.59 0.92
N ILE A 18 10.19 -11.15 2.18
CA ILE A 18 10.43 -9.75 2.54
C ILE A 18 11.83 -9.33 2.09
N LEU A 19 12.85 -10.12 2.42
CA LEU A 19 14.23 -9.84 2.02
C LEU A 19 14.37 -9.79 0.49
N GLY A 20 13.72 -10.67 -0.25
CA GLY A 20 13.73 -10.65 -1.71
C GLY A 20 13.08 -9.39 -2.28
N VAL A 21 11.91 -9.02 -1.76
CA VAL A 21 11.19 -7.82 -2.22
C VAL A 21 11.95 -6.55 -1.86
N THR A 22 12.47 -6.43 -0.65
CA THR A 22 13.27 -5.26 -0.23
C THR A 22 14.58 -5.17 -0.99
N PHE A 23 15.24 -6.30 -1.28
CA PHE A 23 16.46 -6.33 -2.07
C PHE A 23 16.21 -5.87 -3.50
N ILE A 24 15.17 -6.38 -4.15
CA ILE A 24 14.81 -5.98 -5.52
C ILE A 24 14.41 -4.50 -5.54
N ALA A 25 13.58 -4.05 -4.60
CA ALA A 25 13.18 -2.64 -4.51
C ALA A 25 14.39 -1.72 -4.30
N PHE A 26 15.29 -2.08 -3.39
CA PHE A 26 16.51 -1.33 -3.12
C PHE A 26 17.46 -1.31 -4.32
N LEU A 27 17.62 -2.45 -5.01
CA LEU A 27 18.40 -2.55 -6.24
C LEU A 27 17.83 -1.62 -7.31
N LEU A 28 16.51 -1.67 -7.54
CA LEU A 28 15.86 -0.80 -8.50
C LEU A 28 16.06 0.68 -8.15
N MET A 29 15.95 1.03 -6.87
CA MET A 29 16.14 2.40 -6.41
C MET A 29 17.59 2.89 -6.57
N VAL A 30 18.59 2.05 -6.26
CA VAL A 30 20.00 2.44 -6.37
C VAL A 30 20.45 2.60 -7.83
N TYR A 31 19.96 1.74 -8.73
CA TYR A 31 20.42 1.72 -10.12
C TYR A 31 19.54 2.51 -11.10
N PHE A 32 18.23 2.62 -10.81
CA PHE A 32 17.26 3.28 -11.70
C PHE A 32 16.54 4.46 -11.03
N GLY A 33 16.76 4.68 -9.73
CA GLY A 33 16.19 5.83 -9.03
C GLY A 33 16.91 7.14 -9.36
N PRO A 34 16.26 8.28 -9.05
CA PRO A 34 16.89 9.60 -9.19
C PRO A 34 18.09 9.76 -8.25
N ASP A 35 19.14 10.44 -8.72
CA ASP A 35 20.29 10.80 -7.88
C ASP A 35 19.93 12.01 -7.00
N LEU A 36 19.64 11.74 -5.72
CA LEU A 36 19.26 12.74 -4.72
C LEU A 36 20.35 13.81 -4.49
N THR A 37 21.60 13.53 -4.87
CA THR A 37 22.72 14.48 -4.73
C THR A 37 22.43 15.77 -5.49
N TYR A 38 21.97 15.64 -6.74
CA TYR A 38 21.70 16.80 -7.61
C TYR A 38 20.36 17.46 -7.29
N GLU A 39 19.41 16.70 -6.75
CA GLU A 39 18.12 17.23 -6.30
C GLU A 39 18.30 18.14 -5.06
N LYS A 40 19.18 17.75 -4.13
CA LYS A 40 19.48 18.54 -2.92
C LYS A 40 20.37 19.75 -3.18
N LEU A 41 21.35 19.65 -4.07
CA LEU A 41 22.34 20.70 -4.30
C LEU A 41 21.90 21.80 -5.28
N GLY A 42 20.86 21.58 -6.09
CA GLY A 42 20.38 22.57 -7.05
C GLY A 42 21.31 22.78 -8.25
N LYS A 43 21.36 24.00 -8.79
CA LYS A 43 22.09 24.30 -10.05
C LYS A 43 23.56 24.66 -9.80
N ASN A 44 24.47 24.02 -10.54
CA ASN A 44 25.93 24.21 -10.53
C ASN A 44 26.64 23.96 -9.18
N PRO A 45 26.49 22.78 -8.56
CA PRO A 45 27.25 22.45 -7.36
C PRO A 45 28.75 22.33 -7.64
N THR A 46 29.56 22.73 -6.67
CA THR A 46 31.01 22.51 -6.69
C THR A 46 31.34 21.02 -6.51
N PRO A 47 32.47 20.53 -7.03
CA PRO A 47 32.89 19.14 -6.82
C PRO A 47 33.01 18.76 -5.34
N GLU A 48 33.41 19.69 -4.46
CA GLU A 48 33.47 19.45 -3.02
C GLU A 48 32.08 19.23 -2.41
N GLU A 49 31.09 20.04 -2.80
CA GLU A 49 29.71 19.90 -2.31
C GLU A 49 29.05 18.59 -2.75
N ILE A 50 29.32 18.13 -3.97
CA ILE A 50 28.85 16.84 -4.48
C ILE A 50 29.41 15.69 -3.64
N ALA A 51 30.72 15.72 -3.35
CA ALA A 51 31.37 14.68 -2.56
C ALA A 51 30.83 14.63 -1.13
N GLU A 52 30.62 15.80 -0.50
CA GLU A 52 30.07 15.89 0.85
C GLU A 52 28.64 15.33 0.93
N ILE A 53 27.76 15.68 -0.02
CA ILE A 53 26.39 15.17 -0.03
C ILE A 53 26.34 13.68 -0.35
N ARG A 54 27.19 13.17 -1.25
CA ARG A 54 27.29 11.72 -1.52
C ARG A 54 27.74 10.94 -0.30
N HIS A 55 28.66 11.50 0.48
CA HIS A 55 29.09 10.91 1.73
C HIS A 55 27.95 10.89 2.76
N GLN A 56 27.20 11.98 2.89
CA GLN A 56 26.03 12.05 3.79
C GLN A 56 24.89 11.11 3.38
N LEU A 57 24.66 10.93 2.07
CA LEU A 57 23.69 9.96 1.52
C LEU A 57 24.20 8.51 1.56
N GLY A 58 25.46 8.30 1.95
CA GLY A 58 26.10 6.99 2.00
C GLY A 58 26.32 6.37 0.62
N TYR A 59 26.32 7.16 -0.46
CA TYR A 59 26.49 6.69 -1.83
C TYR A 59 27.89 6.13 -2.08
N ASP A 60 28.87 6.54 -1.26
CA ASP A 60 30.26 6.06 -1.32
C ASP A 60 30.46 4.68 -0.66
N GLN A 61 29.44 4.15 0.04
CA GLN A 61 29.54 2.87 0.71
C GLN A 61 29.23 1.69 -0.23
N PRO A 62 29.83 0.50 -0.02
CA PRO A 62 29.49 -0.71 -0.76
C PRO A 62 28.00 -1.03 -0.69
N PHE A 63 27.43 -1.55 -1.78
CA PHE A 63 26.00 -1.84 -1.93
C PHE A 63 25.43 -2.66 -0.76
N LEU A 64 26.14 -3.73 -0.35
CA LEU A 64 25.69 -4.60 0.75
C LEU A 64 25.66 -3.89 2.11
N THR A 65 26.59 -2.97 2.36
CA THR A 65 26.61 -2.16 3.58
C THR A 65 25.42 -1.21 3.62
N ARG A 66 25.13 -0.54 2.50
CA ARG A 66 23.95 0.33 2.38
C ARG A 66 22.65 -0.44 2.56
N TYR A 67 22.55 -1.62 1.93
CA TYR A 67 21.39 -2.49 2.10
C TYR A 67 21.22 -2.98 3.53
N GLY A 68 22.31 -3.32 4.22
CA GLY A 68 22.28 -3.68 5.64
C GLY A 68 21.78 -2.55 6.53
N THR A 69 22.23 -1.31 6.29
CA THR A 69 21.74 -0.11 6.98
C THR A 69 20.26 0.13 6.70
N TYR A 70 19.82 -0.02 5.45
CA TYR A 70 18.42 0.07 5.05
C TYR A 70 17.54 -0.97 5.75
N LEU A 71 17.98 -2.23 5.82
CA LEU A 71 17.28 -3.28 6.58
C LEU A 71 17.19 -2.96 8.07
N LYS A 72 18.27 -2.44 8.67
CA LYS A 72 18.27 -2.02 10.07
C LYS A 72 17.24 -0.91 10.31
N GLN A 73 17.21 0.11 9.45
CA GLN A 73 16.26 1.21 9.47
C GLN A 73 14.80 0.73 9.36
N LEU A 74 14.53 -0.23 8.46
CA LEU A 74 13.21 -0.86 8.33
C LEU A 74 12.78 -1.57 9.62
N VAL A 75 13.67 -2.32 10.26
CA VAL A 75 13.38 -3.04 11.50
C VAL A 75 13.19 -2.08 12.68
N THR A 76 13.91 -0.96 12.72
CA THR A 76 13.74 0.08 13.74
C THR A 76 12.57 1.02 13.47
N LEU A 77 11.81 0.80 12.37
CA LEU A 77 10.73 1.67 11.90
C LEU A 77 11.18 3.13 11.68
N ASP A 78 12.45 3.30 11.34
CA ASP A 78 13.04 4.60 10.99
C ASP A 78 13.13 4.70 9.48
N PHE A 79 12.08 5.23 8.86
CA PHE A 79 11.96 5.38 7.42
C PHE A 79 12.70 6.62 6.86
N GLY A 80 13.34 7.41 7.74
CA GLY A 80 14.00 8.64 7.34
C GLY A 80 13.05 9.79 7.01
N TYR A 81 13.53 10.72 6.20
CA TYR A 81 12.85 11.94 5.81
C TYR A 81 12.30 11.82 4.38
N ALA A 82 11.14 12.41 4.14
CA ALA A 82 10.55 12.48 2.81
C ALA A 82 11.27 13.54 1.97
N ASP A 83 11.73 13.16 0.79
CA ASP A 83 12.53 14.01 -0.11
C ASP A 83 11.84 15.32 -0.50
N ILE A 84 10.50 15.33 -0.52
CA ILE A 84 9.69 16.47 -0.99
C ILE A 84 9.28 17.41 0.17
N ARG A 85 9.14 16.88 1.38
CA ARG A 85 8.48 17.60 2.49
C ARG A 85 9.38 17.87 3.69
N ASP A 86 10.63 17.38 3.69
CA ASP A 86 11.56 17.43 4.85
C ASP A 86 10.93 16.97 6.18
N LEU A 87 9.85 16.18 6.09
CA LEU A 87 9.13 15.61 7.20
C LEU A 87 9.55 14.17 7.37
N LYS A 88 9.58 13.67 8.61
CA LYS A 88 9.81 12.26 8.85
C LYS A 88 8.69 11.44 8.23
N VAL A 89 9.05 10.42 7.46
CA VAL A 89 8.09 9.52 6.80
C VAL A 89 7.19 8.82 7.83
N SER A 90 7.73 8.53 9.02
CA SER A 90 6.95 7.97 10.13
C SER A 90 5.84 8.90 10.62
N ASP A 91 6.02 10.21 10.56
CA ASP A 91 4.99 11.18 10.97
C ASP A 91 3.92 11.34 9.88
N ILE A 92 4.32 11.33 8.61
CA ILE A 92 3.38 11.29 7.47
C ILE A 92 2.52 10.01 7.52
N LEU A 93 3.13 8.87 7.82
CA LEU A 93 2.42 7.59 7.99
C LEU A 93 1.42 7.67 9.15
N LYS A 94 1.80 8.25 10.30
CA LYS A 94 0.88 8.41 11.43
C LYS A 94 -0.32 9.29 11.10
N GLU A 95 -0.16 10.29 10.25
CA GLU A 95 -1.25 11.18 9.85
C GLU A 95 -2.20 10.52 8.85
N THR A 96 -1.64 9.78 7.87
CA THR A 96 -2.40 9.20 6.76
C THR A 96 -2.97 7.81 7.03
N MET A 97 -2.33 7.04 7.92
CA MET A 97 -2.75 5.67 8.25
C MET A 97 -4.15 5.63 8.88
N PRO A 98 -4.51 6.49 9.86
CA PRO A 98 -5.86 6.50 10.43
C PRO A 98 -6.93 6.76 9.37
N VAL A 99 -6.70 7.70 8.44
CA VAL A 99 -7.63 8.01 7.34
C VAL A 99 -7.90 6.77 6.49
N SER A 100 -6.84 6.09 6.07
CA SER A 100 -6.95 4.86 5.28
C SER A 100 -7.68 3.74 6.04
N LEU A 101 -7.40 3.61 7.33
CA LEU A 101 -8.06 2.60 8.19
C LEU A 101 -9.55 2.87 8.35
N HIS A 102 -9.96 4.13 8.53
CA HIS A 102 -11.38 4.49 8.63
C HIS A 102 -12.16 4.21 7.35
N LEU A 103 -11.50 4.19 6.19
CA LEU A 103 -12.12 3.80 4.91
C LEU A 103 -12.15 2.28 4.73
N ILE A 104 -11.02 1.61 4.97
CA ILE A 104 -10.87 0.18 4.67
C ILE A 104 -11.63 -0.67 5.69
N ILE A 105 -11.59 -0.35 6.99
CA ILE A 105 -12.17 -1.19 8.04
C ILE A 105 -13.70 -1.37 7.83
N PRO A 106 -14.51 -0.31 7.69
CA PRO A 106 -15.95 -0.47 7.48
C PRO A 106 -16.28 -1.19 6.17
N GLY A 107 -15.57 -0.86 5.07
CA GLY A 107 -15.77 -1.51 3.77
C GLY A 107 -15.43 -3.00 3.83
N PHE A 108 -14.34 -3.37 4.50
CA PHE A 108 -13.94 -4.75 4.71
C PHE A 108 -14.94 -5.53 5.56
N ILE A 109 -15.42 -4.94 6.67
CA ILE A 109 -16.40 -5.59 7.55
C ILE A 109 -17.72 -5.80 6.82
N LEU A 110 -18.28 -4.74 6.24
CA LEU A 110 -19.56 -4.81 5.51
C LEU A 110 -19.47 -5.76 4.31
N GLY A 111 -18.40 -5.66 3.53
CA GLY A 111 -18.15 -6.53 2.39
C GLY A 111 -18.08 -8.00 2.78
N ASN A 112 -17.33 -8.33 3.84
CA ASN A 112 -17.24 -9.72 4.33
C ASN A 112 -18.58 -10.22 4.89
N VAL A 113 -19.29 -9.41 5.67
CA VAL A 113 -20.58 -9.81 6.23
C VAL A 113 -21.57 -10.13 5.10
N ILE A 114 -21.68 -9.26 4.09
CA ILE A 114 -22.56 -9.49 2.93
C ILE A 114 -22.08 -10.72 2.14
N ALA A 115 -20.78 -10.84 1.87
CA ALA A 115 -20.24 -11.97 1.13
C ALA A 115 -20.51 -13.31 1.82
N VAL A 116 -20.31 -13.38 3.15
CA VAL A 116 -20.58 -14.59 3.93
C VAL A 116 -22.07 -14.93 3.93
N ILE A 117 -22.96 -13.94 4.10
CA ILE A 117 -24.41 -14.17 4.05
C ILE A 117 -24.82 -14.72 2.68
N LEU A 118 -24.39 -14.07 1.60
CA LEU A 118 -24.70 -14.53 0.24
C LEU A 118 -24.12 -15.92 -0.05
N ALA A 119 -22.91 -16.20 0.42
CA ALA A 119 -22.28 -17.52 0.28
C ALA A 119 -23.07 -18.60 1.04
N LEU A 120 -23.54 -18.33 2.25
CA LEU A 120 -24.37 -19.25 3.03
C LEU A 120 -25.72 -19.50 2.36
N ILE A 121 -26.37 -18.46 1.82
CA ILE A 121 -27.65 -18.59 1.09
C ILE A 121 -27.46 -19.43 -0.17
N ALA A 122 -26.41 -19.18 -0.95
CA ALA A 122 -26.10 -19.96 -2.15
C ALA A 122 -25.80 -21.43 -1.80
N ALA A 123 -25.05 -21.67 -0.72
CA ALA A 123 -24.75 -23.03 -0.25
C ALA A 123 -26.01 -23.77 0.26
N TYR A 124 -26.93 -23.08 0.93
CA TYR A 124 -28.18 -23.67 1.41
C TYR A 124 -29.15 -23.98 0.25
N HIS A 125 -29.27 -23.07 -0.72
CA HIS A 125 -30.09 -23.25 -1.93
C HIS A 125 -29.30 -23.82 -3.11
N ARG A 126 -28.35 -24.71 -2.84
CA ARG A 126 -27.47 -25.29 -3.85
C ARG A 126 -28.27 -25.84 -5.04
N SER A 127 -27.84 -25.53 -6.26
CA SER A 127 -28.47 -25.91 -7.53
C SER A 127 -29.86 -25.28 -7.82
N SER A 128 -30.35 -24.42 -6.94
CA SER A 128 -31.54 -23.60 -7.18
C SER A 128 -31.26 -22.44 -8.15
N TRP A 129 -32.32 -21.80 -8.64
CA TRP A 129 -32.22 -20.56 -9.39
C TRP A 129 -31.57 -19.42 -8.56
N VAL A 130 -31.75 -19.43 -7.23
CA VAL A 130 -31.14 -18.46 -6.31
C VAL A 130 -29.61 -18.58 -6.30
N ASP A 131 -29.08 -19.80 -6.22
CA ASP A 131 -27.65 -20.09 -6.30
C ASP A 131 -27.07 -19.61 -7.65
N LYS A 132 -27.74 -19.93 -8.76
CA LYS A 132 -27.35 -19.46 -10.09
C LYS A 132 -27.33 -17.93 -10.19
N LEU A 133 -28.33 -17.23 -9.65
CA LEU A 133 -28.36 -15.76 -9.65
C LEU A 133 -27.23 -15.15 -8.83
N ILE A 134 -26.97 -15.66 -7.61
CA ILE A 134 -25.88 -15.17 -6.75
C ILE A 134 -24.53 -15.40 -7.43
N MET A 135 -24.32 -16.57 -8.01
CA MET A 135 -23.09 -16.92 -8.74
C MET A 135 -22.90 -16.04 -9.98
N THR A 136 -23.92 -15.89 -10.83
CA THR A 136 -23.85 -15.04 -12.02
C THR A 136 -23.61 -13.57 -11.64
N GLY A 137 -24.32 -13.06 -10.62
CA GLY A 137 -24.10 -11.70 -10.12
C GLY A 137 -22.68 -11.48 -9.60
N SER A 138 -22.12 -12.45 -8.88
CA SER A 138 -20.76 -12.40 -8.38
C SER A 138 -19.72 -12.39 -9.51
N VAL A 139 -19.93 -13.22 -10.54
CA VAL A 139 -19.04 -13.24 -11.73
C VAL A 139 -19.11 -11.92 -12.48
N ILE A 140 -20.30 -11.34 -12.67
CA ILE A 140 -20.45 -10.03 -13.29
C ILE A 140 -19.71 -8.97 -12.46
N GLY A 141 -19.92 -8.96 -11.14
CA GLY A 141 -19.25 -8.02 -10.23
C GLY A 141 -17.73 -8.11 -10.28
N MET A 142 -17.16 -9.32 -10.32
CA MET A 142 -15.71 -9.53 -10.48
C MET A 142 -15.20 -9.11 -11.87
N SER A 143 -16.05 -9.14 -12.89
CA SER A 143 -15.67 -8.80 -14.27
C SER A 143 -15.70 -7.28 -14.52
N ILE A 144 -16.50 -6.54 -13.76
CA ILE A 144 -16.58 -5.08 -13.87
C ILE A 144 -15.33 -4.46 -13.23
N SER A 145 -14.72 -3.50 -13.92
CA SER A 145 -13.60 -2.73 -13.35
C SER A 145 -14.05 -1.97 -12.10
N PHE A 146 -13.29 -2.12 -11.01
CA PHE A 146 -13.55 -1.41 -9.77
C PHE A 146 -13.63 0.10 -9.95
N LEU A 147 -12.85 0.66 -10.89
CA LEU A 147 -12.90 2.08 -11.24
C LEU A 147 -14.27 2.50 -11.79
N ILE A 148 -14.91 1.67 -12.61
CA ILE A 148 -16.25 1.95 -13.15
C ILE A 148 -17.27 1.96 -12.01
N VAL A 149 -17.18 1.01 -11.08
CA VAL A 149 -18.06 0.95 -9.91
C VAL A 149 -17.92 2.23 -9.08
N ILE A 150 -16.69 2.66 -8.78
CA ILE A 150 -16.45 3.92 -8.05
C ILE A 150 -17.10 5.10 -8.78
N ILE A 151 -16.87 5.25 -10.08
CA ILE A 151 -17.38 6.40 -10.85
C ILE A 151 -18.91 6.39 -10.86
N VAL A 152 -19.55 5.25 -11.09
CA VAL A 152 -21.01 5.14 -11.10
C VAL A 152 -21.58 5.47 -9.72
N PHE A 153 -20.99 4.96 -8.64
CA PHE A 153 -21.41 5.28 -7.28
C PHE A 153 -21.21 6.76 -6.97
N GLN A 154 -20.09 7.35 -7.38
CA GLN A 154 -19.83 8.78 -7.22
C GLN A 154 -20.85 9.63 -8.00
N LEU A 155 -21.23 9.24 -9.21
CA LEU A 155 -22.25 9.92 -10.00
C LEU A 155 -23.63 9.87 -9.34
N ILE A 156 -24.00 8.74 -8.73
CA ILE A 156 -25.30 8.54 -8.09
C ILE A 156 -25.38 9.26 -6.73
N PHE A 157 -24.37 9.10 -5.89
CA PHE A 157 -24.39 9.53 -4.49
C PHE A 157 -23.75 10.89 -4.23
N SER A 158 -22.87 11.36 -5.11
CA SER A 158 -22.04 12.55 -4.87
C SER A 158 -22.19 13.66 -5.91
N SER A 159 -22.65 13.35 -7.12
CA SER A 159 -22.91 14.37 -8.14
C SER A 159 -24.07 15.28 -7.75
N SER A 160 -23.98 16.56 -8.12
CA SER A 160 -25.05 17.56 -7.95
C SER A 160 -26.33 17.25 -8.74
N TYR A 161 -26.26 16.31 -9.69
CA TYR A 161 -27.41 15.79 -10.45
C TYR A 161 -28.04 14.53 -9.82
N GLY A 162 -27.45 14.01 -8.73
CA GLY A 162 -27.89 12.82 -7.98
C GLY A 162 -28.42 13.15 -6.57
N LEU A 163 -28.21 12.25 -5.60
CA LEU A 163 -28.74 12.36 -4.23
C LEU A 163 -27.98 13.36 -3.32
N GLY A 164 -26.76 13.76 -3.67
CA GLY A 164 -25.99 14.78 -2.94
C GLY A 164 -25.63 14.42 -1.50
N TRP A 165 -25.56 13.13 -1.17
CA TRP A 165 -25.35 12.66 0.21
C TRP A 165 -23.90 12.81 0.70
N PHE A 166 -22.93 12.81 -0.22
CA PHE A 166 -21.50 12.82 0.14
C PHE A 166 -20.70 13.76 -0.77
N PRO A 167 -19.67 14.45 -0.24
CA PRO A 167 -18.77 15.25 -1.05
C PRO A 167 -17.92 14.37 -1.98
N VAL A 168 -17.60 14.91 -3.16
CA VAL A 168 -16.89 14.16 -4.23
C VAL A 168 -15.42 13.89 -3.86
N ARG A 169 -14.83 14.80 -3.08
CA ARG A 169 -13.44 14.77 -2.64
C ARG A 169 -13.31 15.47 -1.29
N GLY A 170 -12.30 15.05 -0.53
CA GLY A 170 -11.95 15.64 0.75
C GLY A 170 -12.06 14.64 1.89
N TRP A 171 -11.19 14.80 2.87
CA TRP A 171 -11.28 14.20 4.19
C TRP A 171 -11.13 15.38 5.16
N GLU A 172 -12.24 15.79 5.78
CA GLU A 172 -12.26 16.79 6.85
C GLU A 172 -12.36 16.09 8.21
#